data_AF-A0A0N9JZ46-F1
#
_entry.id   AF-A0A0N9JZ46-F1
#
_cell.length_a   1.000
_cell.length_b   1.000
_cell.length_c   1.000
_cell.angle_alpha   90.00
_cell.angle_beta   90.00
_cell.angle_gamma   90.00
#
_symmetry.space_group_name_H-M   'P 1'
#
loop_
_entity.id
_entity.type
_entity.pdbx_description
1 polymer ?
#
loop_
_entity_poly.entity_id
_entity_poly.type
_entity_poly.pdbx_seq_one_letter_code
_entity_poly.pdbx_strand_id
1 'polypeptide(L)'
;MLTTTPESPQHKRVLRMRDDWNKGVASTLDENRRTKENVDTMRAAKQVHLELVKAARNTNDIYGIQILLSMTASFVLITSLLYNAYVIIWLKLSSEEFSREMIPLSCWVFFYASKLFAINHVCAKTSAEAANTGDIICELYEPSTSKEFRAEIRDFTLQLIQNPLTFTASGFFNLDYTFIHGVIGSVTTYLVILIQFGDIQKPDAILNSTMFTNYTNTTEM
;
A
#
# COMPACT_ATOMS: atom_id res chain seq x y z
N MET A 1 -18.27 -76.87 16.57
CA MET A 1 -16.82 -76.98 16.28
C MET A 1 -16.21 -75.61 16.60
N LEU A 2 -15.76 -75.40 17.84
CA LEU A 2 -15.17 -74.14 18.30
C LEU A 2 -13.66 -74.32 18.29
N THR A 3 -13.00 -73.70 17.31
CA THR A 3 -11.54 -73.71 17.19
C THR A 3 -10.96 -72.77 18.24
N THR A 4 -10.45 -73.33 19.33
CA THR A 4 -9.66 -72.59 20.32
C THR A 4 -8.32 -72.24 19.68
N THR A 5 -8.06 -70.95 19.52
CA THR A 5 -6.75 -70.47 19.04
C THR A 5 -5.69 -70.81 20.10
N PRO A 6 -4.49 -71.28 19.70
CA PRO A 6 -3.45 -71.65 20.65
C PRO A 6 -2.98 -70.43 21.42
N GLU A 7 -2.99 -70.50 22.75
CA GLU A 7 -2.50 -69.44 23.63
C GLU A 7 -1.05 -69.10 23.27
N SER A 8 -0.84 -67.83 22.89
CA SER A 8 0.49 -67.30 22.62
C SER A 8 1.35 -67.41 23.88
N PRO A 9 2.59 -67.95 23.82
CA PRO A 9 3.44 -68.10 25.00
C PRO A 9 3.63 -66.76 25.71
N GLN A 10 3.52 -66.72 27.04
CA GLN A 10 3.46 -65.48 27.84
C GLN A 10 4.58 -64.48 27.52
N HIS A 11 5.77 -64.98 27.17
CA HIS A 11 6.90 -64.19 26.69
C HIS A 11 6.56 -63.29 25.48
N LYS A 12 5.77 -63.79 24.50
CA LYS A 12 5.32 -63.01 23.33
C LYS A 12 4.33 -61.90 23.70
N ARG A 13 3.60 -62.03 24.81
CA ARG A 13 2.70 -60.96 25.30
C ARG A 13 3.50 -59.84 25.96
N VAL A 14 4.49 -60.19 26.78
CA VAL A 14 5.37 -59.21 27.44
C VAL A 14 6.19 -58.42 26.43
N LEU A 15 6.74 -59.09 25.41
CA LEU A 15 7.45 -58.42 24.31
C LEU A 15 6.55 -57.43 23.56
N ARG A 16 5.31 -57.82 23.22
CA ARG A 16 4.35 -56.92 22.57
C ARG A 16 4.02 -55.69 23.42
N MET A 17 3.79 -55.86 24.72
CA MET A 17 3.55 -54.73 25.63
C MET A 17 4.75 -53.79 25.71
N ARG A 18 5.98 -54.33 25.70
CA ARG A 18 7.21 -53.53 25.66
C ARG A 18 7.34 -52.74 24.36
N ASP A 19 7.02 -53.36 23.23
CA ASP A 19 7.06 -52.71 21.91
C ASP A 19 6.01 -51.60 21.80
N ASP A 20 4.79 -51.83 22.26
CA ASP A 20 3.71 -50.83 22.26
C ASP A 20 4.03 -49.66 23.20
N TRP A 21 4.61 -49.95 24.38
CA TRP A 21 5.12 -48.92 25.28
C TRP A 21 6.21 -48.09 24.62
N ASN A 22 7.21 -48.72 24.00
CA ASN A 22 8.29 -48.02 23.30
C ASN A 22 7.76 -47.16 22.14
N LYS A 23 6.77 -47.66 21.39
CA LYS A 23 6.11 -46.88 20.31
C LYS A 23 5.37 -45.67 20.86
N GLY A 24 4.63 -45.81 21.96
CA GLY A 24 3.94 -44.69 22.62
C GLY A 24 4.91 -43.64 23.18
N VAL A 25 6.05 -44.08 23.73
CA VAL A 25 7.12 -43.17 24.16
C VAL A 25 7.75 -42.45 22.97
N ALA A 26 8.00 -43.16 21.86
CA ALA A 26 8.55 -42.55 20.66
C ALA A 26 7.58 -41.51 20.04
N SER A 27 6.28 -41.79 19.98
CA SER A 27 5.29 -40.86 19.45
C SER A 27 5.13 -39.60 20.29
N THR A 28 5.13 -39.73 21.63
CA THR A 28 5.03 -38.58 22.54
C THR A 28 6.27 -37.69 22.51
N LEU A 29 7.47 -38.27 22.37
CA LEU A 29 8.70 -37.50 22.18
C LEU A 29 8.71 -36.74 20.85
N ASP A 30 8.23 -37.37 19.77
CA ASP A 30 8.14 -36.74 18.46
C ASP A 30 7.08 -35.63 18.40
N GLU A 31 5.97 -35.79 19.11
CA GLU A 31 4.93 -34.75 19.27
C GLU A 31 5.43 -33.57 20.11
N ASN A 32 6.12 -33.83 21.22
CA ASN A 32 6.74 -32.77 22.04
C ASN A 32 7.83 -32.02 21.26
N ARG A 33 8.64 -32.74 20.48
CA ARG A 33 9.66 -32.13 19.63
C ARG A 33 9.05 -31.20 18.59
N ARG A 34 8.04 -31.66 17.84
CA ARG A 34 7.32 -30.85 16.84
C ARG A 34 6.66 -29.62 17.47
N THR A 35 6.03 -29.80 18.63
CA THR A 35 5.43 -28.70 19.38
C THR A 35 6.46 -27.62 19.71
N LYS A 36 7.63 -28.03 20.21
CA LYS A 36 8.71 -27.10 20.54
C LYS A 36 9.23 -26.37 19.31
N GLU A 37 9.47 -27.09 18.21
CA GLU A 37 9.90 -26.50 16.94
C GLU A 37 8.89 -25.46 16.40
N ASN A 38 7.58 -25.73 16.51
CA ASN A 38 6.52 -24.79 16.12
C ASN A 38 6.50 -23.53 17.00
N VAL A 39 6.67 -23.68 18.32
CA VAL A 39 6.75 -22.55 19.27
C VAL A 39 7.95 -21.66 18.95
N ASP A 40 9.11 -22.27 18.72
CA ASP A 40 10.33 -21.53 18.40
C ASP A 40 10.20 -20.79 17.05
N THR A 41 9.57 -21.42 16.05
CA THR A 41 9.27 -20.80 14.75
C THR A 41 8.30 -19.64 14.87
N MET A 42 7.22 -19.78 15.66
CA MET A 42 6.26 -18.71 15.92
C MET A 42 6.92 -17.52 16.61
N ARG A 43 7.80 -17.78 17.59
CA ARG A 43 8.55 -16.73 18.28
C ARG A 43 9.49 -15.99 17.32
N ALA A 44 10.17 -16.71 16.43
CA ALA A 44 11.02 -16.10 15.41
C ALA A 44 10.20 -15.24 14.43
N ALA A 45 9.05 -15.73 13.94
CA ALA A 45 8.17 -14.98 13.05
C ALA A 45 7.65 -13.69 13.71
N LYS A 46 7.22 -13.79 14.98
CA LYS A 46 6.82 -12.64 15.79
C LYS A 46 7.93 -11.60 15.90
N GLN A 47 9.15 -12.02 16.24
CA GLN A 47 10.28 -11.11 16.37
C GLN A 47 10.57 -10.37 15.06
N VAL A 48 10.61 -11.08 13.93
CA VAL A 48 10.84 -10.48 12.61
C VAL A 48 9.73 -9.50 12.24
N HIS A 49 8.47 -9.86 12.46
CA HIS A 49 7.34 -8.97 12.17
C HIS A 49 7.40 -7.69 12.99
N LEU A 50 7.68 -7.79 14.31
CA LEU A 50 7.78 -6.63 15.19
C LEU A 50 8.91 -5.68 14.78
N GLU A 51 10.08 -6.23 14.44
CA GLU A 51 11.20 -5.43 13.95
C GLU A 51 10.87 -4.76 12.60
N LEU A 52 10.16 -5.44 11.70
CA LEU A 52 9.75 -4.87 10.42
C LEU A 52 8.72 -3.74 10.61
N VAL A 53 7.71 -3.94 11.47
CA VAL A 53 6.72 -2.90 11.80
C VAL A 53 7.38 -1.70 12.46
N LYS A 54 8.34 -1.92 13.36
CA LYS A 54 9.11 -0.86 14.00
C LYS A 54 9.97 -0.08 13.00
N ALA A 55 10.66 -0.78 12.10
CA ALA A 55 11.44 -0.16 11.03
C ALA A 55 10.55 0.64 10.07
N ALA A 56 9.37 0.11 9.72
CA ALA A 56 8.38 0.78 8.89
C ALA A 56 7.86 2.08 9.55
N ARG A 57 7.54 2.04 10.84
CA ARG A 57 7.14 3.25 11.61
C ARG A 57 8.26 4.27 11.68
N ASN A 58 9.47 3.87 12.04
CA ASN A 58 10.61 4.79 12.07
C ASN A 58 10.86 5.44 10.70
N THR A 59 10.71 4.68 9.62
CA THR A 59 10.79 5.21 8.25
C THR A 59 9.69 6.23 7.99
N ASN A 60 8.44 5.91 8.36
CA ASN A 60 7.32 6.83 8.22
C ASN A 60 7.51 8.13 9.03
N ASP A 61 8.08 8.05 10.23
CA ASP A 61 8.32 9.21 11.09
C ASP A 61 9.43 10.11 10.53
N ILE A 62 10.53 9.52 10.05
CA ILE A 62 11.66 10.27 9.47
C ILE A 62 11.25 10.93 8.15
N TYR A 63 10.58 10.18 7.27
CA TYR A 63 10.24 10.65 5.93
C TYR A 63 8.86 11.30 5.85
N GLY A 64 8.07 11.34 6.92
CA GLY A 64 6.69 11.80 6.90
C GLY A 64 6.53 13.23 6.37
N ILE A 65 7.36 14.15 6.84
CA ILE A 65 7.36 15.55 6.36
C ILE A 65 7.86 15.67 4.92
N GLN A 66 8.87 14.87 4.55
CA GLN A 66 9.41 14.85 3.19
C GLN A 66 8.36 14.32 2.21
N ILE A 67 7.67 13.23 2.56
CA ILE A 67 6.57 12.68 1.76
C ILE A 67 5.46 13.71 1.63
N LEU A 68 5.07 14.37 2.73
CA LEU A 68 4.04 15.41 2.70
C LEU A 68 4.39 16.51 1.69
N LEU A 69 5.55 17.15 1.83
CA LEU A 69 6.01 18.21 0.92
C LEU A 69 6.13 17.71 -0.53
N SER A 70 6.66 16.50 -0.71
CA SER A 70 6.86 15.87 -2.01
C SER A 70 5.54 15.56 -2.72
N MET A 71 4.51 15.15 -1.97
CA MET A 71 3.16 14.91 -2.48
C MET A 71 2.43 16.21 -2.81
N THR A 72 2.51 17.21 -1.94
CA THR A 72 1.95 18.54 -2.21
C THR A 72 2.58 19.17 -3.46
N ALA A 73 3.90 19.08 -3.60
CA ALA A 73 4.59 19.56 -4.80
C ALA A 73 4.17 18.79 -6.05
N SER A 74 4.11 17.45 -6.00
CA SER A 74 3.61 16.64 -7.12
C SER A 74 2.19 17.04 -7.52
N PHE A 75 1.31 17.26 -6.56
CA PHE A 75 -0.08 17.68 -6.80
C PHE A 75 -0.13 19.02 -7.55
N VAL A 76 0.55 20.05 -7.04
CA VAL A 76 0.59 21.38 -7.68
C VAL A 76 1.17 21.28 -9.09
N LEU A 77 2.28 20.56 -9.27
CA LEU A 77 2.91 20.40 -10.58
C LEU A 77 2.01 19.66 -11.57
N ILE A 78 1.33 18.59 -11.16
CA ILE A 78 0.36 17.89 -12.02
C ILE A 78 -0.75 18.85 -12.46
N THR A 79 -1.36 19.58 -11.53
CA THR A 79 -2.42 20.55 -11.86
C THR A 79 -1.92 21.63 -12.80
N SER A 80 -0.74 22.21 -12.56
CA SER A 80 -0.13 23.22 -13.45
C SER A 80 0.19 22.65 -14.84
N LEU A 81 0.75 21.45 -14.93
CA LEU A 81 1.08 20.81 -16.21
C LEU A 81 -0.18 20.50 -17.03
N LEU A 82 -1.25 20.03 -16.37
CA LEU A 82 -2.54 19.78 -17.03
C LEU A 82 -3.18 21.07 -17.54
N TYR A 83 -3.09 22.17 -16.77
CA TYR A 83 -3.56 23.46 -17.24
C TYR A 83 -2.75 23.98 -18.44
N ASN A 84 -1.41 23.84 -18.42
CA ASN A 84 -0.58 24.18 -19.58
C ASN A 84 -0.94 23.35 -20.81
N ALA A 85 -1.18 22.05 -20.64
CA ALA A 85 -1.63 21.18 -21.71
C ALA A 85 -2.98 21.66 -22.30
N TYR A 86 -3.93 22.06 -21.45
CA TYR A 86 -5.19 22.67 -21.88
C TYR A 86 -4.97 23.94 -22.71
N VAL A 87 -4.10 24.86 -22.27
CA VAL A 87 -3.79 26.11 -23.00
C VAL A 87 -3.20 25.81 -24.37
N ILE A 88 -2.25 24.88 -24.48
CA ILE A 88 -1.62 24.48 -25.75
C ILE A 88 -2.65 23.89 -26.72
N ILE A 89 -3.56 23.04 -26.22
CA ILE A 89 -4.66 22.48 -27.02
C ILE A 89 -5.56 23.58 -27.58
N TRP A 90 -5.85 24.62 -26.78
CA TRP A 90 -6.67 25.75 -27.21
C TRP A 90 -5.97 26.75 -28.12
N LEU A 91 -4.64 26.83 -28.09
CA LEU A 91 -3.86 27.77 -28.91
C LEU A 91 -3.85 27.41 -30.41
N LYS A 92 -4.32 26.21 -30.80
CA LYS A 92 -4.36 25.72 -32.19
C LYS A 92 -3.01 25.88 -32.93
N LEU A 93 -1.93 25.46 -32.27
CA LEU A 93 -0.58 25.44 -32.82
C LEU A 93 -0.45 24.50 -34.04
N SER A 94 0.62 24.68 -34.82
CA SER A 94 0.98 23.72 -35.86
C SER A 94 1.28 22.34 -35.27
N SER A 95 1.13 21.26 -36.05
CA SER A 95 1.31 19.89 -35.54
C SER A 95 2.73 19.62 -35.00
N GLU A 96 3.74 20.25 -35.59
CA GLU A 96 5.14 20.16 -35.14
C GLU A 96 5.34 20.82 -33.78
N GLU A 97 4.84 22.05 -33.61
CA GLU A 97 4.94 22.80 -32.35
C GLU A 97 4.12 22.15 -31.23
N PHE A 98 2.91 21.68 -31.56
CA PHE A 98 2.06 20.95 -30.62
C PHE A 98 2.79 19.72 -30.06
N SER A 99 3.39 18.91 -30.94
CA SER A 99 4.10 17.70 -30.53
C SER A 99 5.33 18.02 -29.68
N ARG A 100 6.10 19.05 -30.07
CA ARG A 100 7.30 19.48 -29.35
C ARG A 100 7.01 19.91 -27.91
N GLU A 101 5.88 20.56 -27.66
CA GLU A 101 5.49 21.00 -26.30
C GLU A 101 4.72 19.92 -25.52
N MET A 102 3.85 19.13 -26.18
CA MET A 102 3.02 18.13 -25.50
C MET A 102 3.76 16.89 -25.04
N ILE A 103 4.81 16.46 -25.76
CA ILE A 103 5.63 15.30 -25.39
C ILE A 103 6.27 15.49 -24.01
N PRO A 104 7.07 16.55 -23.75
CA PRO A 104 7.69 16.74 -22.45
C PRO A 104 6.64 16.93 -21.35
N LEU A 105 5.56 17.68 -21.58
CA LEU A 105 4.47 17.84 -20.61
C LEU A 105 3.87 16.49 -20.20
N SER A 106 3.56 15.64 -21.18
CA SER A 106 3.00 14.31 -20.92
C SER A 106 3.97 13.43 -20.13
N CYS A 107 5.28 13.48 -20.46
CA CYS A 107 6.31 12.77 -19.71
C CYS A 107 6.39 13.24 -18.25
N TRP A 108 6.35 14.55 -18.00
CA TRP A 108 6.37 15.10 -16.64
C TRP A 108 5.12 14.73 -15.85
N VAL A 109 3.93 14.83 -16.44
CA VAL A 109 2.67 14.41 -15.80
C VAL A 109 2.76 12.94 -15.42
N PHE A 110 3.20 12.08 -16.34
CA PHE A 110 3.35 10.64 -16.07
C PHE A 110 4.38 10.37 -14.95
N PHE A 111 5.51 11.08 -14.95
CA PHE A 111 6.52 10.95 -13.91
C PHE A 111 5.97 11.31 -12.52
N TYR A 112 5.29 12.46 -12.37
CA TYR A 112 4.73 12.85 -11.08
C TYR A 112 3.55 11.98 -10.64
N ALA A 113 2.70 11.54 -11.58
CA ALA A 113 1.59 10.63 -11.29
C ALA A 113 2.09 9.24 -10.86
N SER A 114 3.06 8.67 -11.56
CA SER A 114 3.65 7.37 -11.22
C SER A 114 4.38 7.42 -9.88
N LYS A 115 5.09 8.50 -9.57
CA LYS A 115 5.67 8.74 -8.24
C LYS A 115 4.61 8.74 -7.14
N LEU A 116 3.51 9.47 -7.33
CA LEU A 116 2.41 9.55 -6.36
C LEU A 116 1.78 8.17 -6.16
N PHE A 117 1.51 7.46 -7.25
CA PHE A 117 0.95 6.12 -7.21
C PHE A 117 1.89 5.12 -6.53
N ALA A 118 3.18 5.11 -6.88
CA ALA A 118 4.15 4.15 -6.36
C ALA A 118 4.31 4.25 -4.83
N ILE A 119 4.44 5.46 -4.29
CA ILE A 119 4.59 5.66 -2.84
C ILE A 119 3.33 5.19 -2.11
N ASN A 120 2.14 5.62 -2.55
CA ASN A 120 0.88 5.21 -1.93
C ASN A 120 0.63 3.71 -2.08
N HIS A 121 0.97 3.12 -3.22
CA HIS A 121 0.83 1.69 -3.47
C HIS A 121 1.71 0.85 -2.54
N VAL A 122 2.98 1.24 -2.38
CA VAL A 122 3.91 0.55 -1.47
C VAL A 122 3.41 0.66 -0.03
N CYS A 123 3.04 1.85 0.44
CA CYS A 123 2.48 2.06 1.78
C CYS A 123 1.20 1.25 2.02
N ALA A 124 0.26 1.26 1.08
CA ALA A 124 -0.98 0.51 1.16
C ALA A 124 -0.74 -0.99 1.20
N LYS A 125 0.14 -1.52 0.33
CA LYS A 125 0.49 -2.94 0.31
C LYS A 125 1.18 -3.36 1.60
N THR A 126 2.11 -2.58 2.12
CA THR A 126 2.81 -2.92 3.37
C THR A 126 1.85 -2.92 4.56
N SER A 127 0.93 -1.95 4.63
CA SER A 127 -0.11 -1.92 5.67
C SER A 127 -1.07 -3.11 5.55
N ALA A 128 -1.50 -3.45 4.34
CA ALA A 128 -2.37 -4.60 4.09
C ALA A 128 -1.68 -5.93 4.41
N GLU A 129 -0.41 -6.10 4.06
CA GLU A 129 0.35 -7.31 4.38
C GLU A 129 0.57 -7.47 5.90
N ALA A 130 0.80 -6.36 6.61
CA ALA A 130 0.89 -6.38 8.06
C ALA A 130 -0.44 -6.82 8.72
N ALA A 131 -1.58 -6.37 8.17
CA ALA A 131 -2.89 -6.82 8.62
C ALA A 131 -3.15 -8.31 8.30
N ASN A 132 -2.85 -8.73 7.07
CA ASN A 132 -2.98 -10.12 6.61
C ASN A 132 -2.17 -11.11 7.48
N THR A 133 -0.99 -10.69 7.96
CA THR A 133 -0.21 -11.48 8.92
C THR A 133 -1.03 -11.80 10.18
N GLY A 134 -1.83 -10.86 10.68
CA GLY A 134 -2.72 -11.07 11.82
C GLY A 134 -3.83 -12.07 11.54
N ASP A 135 -4.42 -12.02 10.34
CA ASP A 135 -5.45 -12.97 9.93
C ASP A 135 -4.91 -14.41 9.87
N ILE A 136 -3.71 -14.59 9.28
CA ILE A 136 -3.03 -15.90 9.23
C ILE A 136 -2.75 -16.43 10.63
N ILE A 137 -2.30 -15.58 11.56
CA ILE A 137 -2.01 -16.00 12.95
C ILE A 137 -3.29 -16.40 13.68
N CYS A 138 -4.39 -15.69 13.44
CA CYS A 138 -5.69 -16.05 13.99
C CYS A 138 -6.19 -17.40 13.45
N GLU A 139 -5.97 -17.69 12.16
CA GLU A 139 -6.33 -18.97 11.56
C GLU A 139 -5.52 -20.14 12.16
N LEU A 140 -4.27 -19.88 12.57
CA LEU A 140 -3.40 -20.86 13.21
C LEU A 140 -3.82 -21.22 14.66
N TYR A 141 -4.82 -20.53 15.22
CA TYR A 141 -5.33 -20.79 16.56
C TYR A 141 -6.20 -22.06 16.58
N GLU A 142 -5.58 -23.22 16.78
CA GLU A 142 -6.29 -24.49 16.95
C GLU A 142 -6.43 -24.91 18.44
N PRO A 143 -7.59 -25.44 18.87
CA PRO A 143 -7.76 -25.95 20.23
C PRO A 143 -6.92 -27.19 20.56
N SER A 144 -6.51 -27.94 19.54
CA SER A 144 -5.71 -29.17 19.61
C SER A 144 -4.22 -28.91 19.89
N THR A 145 -3.74 -27.68 19.78
CA THR A 145 -2.32 -27.35 19.96
C THR A 145 -1.93 -27.12 21.42
N SER A 146 -0.62 -27.17 21.70
CA SER A 146 -0.10 -27.02 23.06
C SER A 146 -0.48 -25.68 23.69
N LYS A 147 -0.63 -25.67 25.03
CA LYS A 147 -0.98 -24.46 25.79
C LYS A 147 0.05 -23.33 25.60
N GLU A 148 1.32 -23.68 25.47
CA GLU A 148 2.41 -22.72 25.26
C GLU A 148 2.33 -22.07 23.87
N PHE A 149 2.12 -22.87 22.83
CA PHE A 149 1.95 -22.36 21.47
C PHE A 149 0.75 -21.41 21.37
N ARG A 150 -0.35 -21.79 21.99
CA ARG A 150 -1.59 -21.01 21.99
C ARG A 150 -1.46 -19.70 22.77
N ALA A 151 -0.64 -19.68 23.82
CA ALA A 151 -0.31 -18.45 24.55
C ALA A 151 0.51 -17.48 23.68
N GLU A 152 1.50 -18.00 22.93
CA GLU A 152 2.32 -17.18 22.04
C GLU A 152 1.50 -16.57 20.89
N ILE A 153 0.61 -17.36 20.27
CA ILE A 153 -0.34 -16.87 19.25
C ILE A 153 -1.19 -15.75 19.81
N ARG A 154 -1.83 -15.97 20.97
CA ARG A 154 -2.70 -14.97 21.59
C ARG A 154 -1.94 -13.66 21.87
N ASP A 155 -0.74 -13.76 22.42
CA ASP A 155 0.09 -12.59 22.72
C ASP A 155 0.49 -11.85 21.44
N PHE A 156 0.79 -12.58 20.36
CA PHE A 156 1.11 -11.98 19.07
C PHE A 156 -0.11 -11.30 18.43
N THR A 157 -1.26 -11.99 18.36
CA THR A 157 -2.52 -11.43 17.88
C THR A 157 -2.90 -10.15 18.62
N LEU A 158 -2.76 -10.14 19.95
CA LEU A 158 -3.05 -8.96 20.76
C LEU A 158 -2.17 -7.77 20.36
N GLN A 159 -0.87 -8.00 20.14
CA GLN A 159 0.06 -6.94 19.70
C GLN A 159 -0.28 -6.38 18.32
N LEU A 160 -0.73 -7.25 17.39
CA LEU A 160 -1.15 -6.85 16.05
C LEU A 160 -2.42 -5.99 16.08
N ILE A 161 -3.41 -6.39 16.88
CA ILE A 161 -4.66 -5.64 17.05
C ILE A 161 -4.40 -4.28 17.72
N GLN A 162 -3.55 -4.25 18.75
CA GLN A 162 -3.26 -3.03 19.50
C GLN A 162 -2.41 -2.03 18.71
N ASN A 163 -1.60 -2.49 17.76
CA ASN A 163 -0.66 -1.65 17.01
C ASN A 163 -0.73 -1.90 15.49
N PRO A 164 -1.84 -1.51 14.83
CA PRO A 164 -1.92 -1.62 13.38
C PRO A 164 -0.85 -0.74 12.72
N LEU A 165 -0.22 -1.26 11.66
CA LEU A 165 0.74 -0.49 10.87
C LEU A 165 -0.04 0.37 9.86
N THR A 166 -0.02 1.68 10.07
CA THR A 166 -0.60 2.67 9.15
C THR A 166 0.47 3.66 8.76
N PHE A 167 0.56 3.96 7.47
CA PHE A 167 1.48 4.97 6.94
C PHE A 167 0.74 6.28 6.78
N THR A 168 1.36 7.36 7.26
CA THR A 168 0.77 8.69 7.26
C THR A 168 1.80 9.74 6.87
N ALA A 169 1.42 10.70 6.04
CA ALA A 169 2.27 11.84 5.75
C ALA A 169 2.24 12.84 6.92
N SER A 170 3.16 12.68 7.89
CA SER A 170 3.28 13.56 9.07
C SER A 170 1.97 13.72 9.87
N GLY A 171 1.09 12.71 9.86
CA GLY A 171 -0.21 12.73 10.53
C GLY A 171 -1.33 13.51 9.81
N PHE A 172 -1.09 14.08 8.62
CA PHE A 172 -2.11 14.84 7.88
C PHE A 172 -3.11 13.93 7.15
N PHE A 173 -2.61 12.90 6.47
CA PHE A 173 -3.43 11.93 5.72
C PHE A 173 -2.75 10.57 5.65
N ASN A 174 -3.57 9.53 5.48
CA ASN A 174 -3.11 8.16 5.28
C ASN A 174 -2.58 7.98 3.86
N LEU A 175 -1.51 7.21 3.72
CA LEU A 175 -0.92 6.87 2.42
C LEU A 175 -1.56 5.58 1.88
N ASP A 176 -2.75 5.73 1.29
CA ASP A 176 -3.57 4.66 0.77
C ASP A 176 -4.23 5.03 -0.58
N TYR A 177 -5.06 4.13 -1.12
CA TYR A 177 -5.79 4.39 -2.36
C TYR A 177 -6.86 5.48 -2.21
N THR A 178 -7.38 5.69 -1.01
CA THR A 178 -8.36 6.76 -0.73
C THR A 178 -7.72 8.13 -0.91
N PHE A 179 -6.46 8.31 -0.50
CA PHE A 179 -5.70 9.53 -0.78
C PHE A 179 -5.58 9.77 -2.29
N ILE A 180 -5.24 8.75 -3.09
CA ILE A 180 -5.13 8.89 -4.56
C ILE A 180 -6.47 9.34 -5.17
N HIS A 181 -7.58 8.73 -4.75
CA HIS A 181 -8.91 9.15 -5.19
C HIS A 181 -9.20 10.62 -4.85
N GLY A 182 -8.85 11.05 -3.63
CA GLY A 182 -8.99 12.45 -3.21
C GLY A 182 -8.13 13.41 -4.02
N VAL A 183 -6.90 13.02 -4.35
CA VAL A 183 -6.00 13.80 -5.21
C VAL A 183 -6.59 13.97 -6.60
N ILE A 184 -7.08 12.89 -7.23
CA ILE A 184 -7.69 12.96 -8.58
C ILE A 184 -8.88 13.94 -8.57
N GLY A 185 -9.79 13.81 -7.61
CA GLY A 185 -10.95 14.70 -7.49
C GLY A 185 -10.55 16.16 -7.26
N SER A 186 -9.52 16.39 -6.44
CA SER A 186 -8.98 17.74 -6.19
C SER A 186 -8.35 18.33 -7.45
N VAL A 187 -7.50 17.57 -8.15
CA VAL A 187 -6.87 18.00 -9.41
C VAL A 187 -7.93 18.40 -10.43
N THR A 188 -8.97 17.58 -10.61
CA THR A 188 -10.09 17.89 -11.52
C THR A 188 -10.79 19.17 -11.11
N THR A 189 -11.09 19.34 -9.81
CA THR A 189 -11.77 20.53 -9.30
C THR A 189 -10.96 21.80 -9.54
N TYR A 190 -9.66 21.80 -9.19
CA TYR A 190 -8.80 22.96 -9.44
C TYR A 190 -8.60 23.22 -10.93
N LEU A 191 -8.54 22.19 -11.76
CA LEU A 191 -8.45 22.36 -13.21
C LEU A 191 -9.69 23.08 -13.77
N VAL A 192 -10.89 22.69 -13.35
CA VAL A 192 -12.14 23.36 -13.74
C VAL A 192 -12.11 24.83 -13.32
N ILE A 193 -11.68 25.11 -12.09
CA ILE A 193 -11.56 26.48 -11.59
C ILE A 193 -10.56 27.28 -12.45
N LEU A 194 -9.36 26.74 -12.70
CA LEU A 194 -8.33 27.42 -13.49
C LEU A 194 -8.79 27.71 -14.93
N ILE A 195 -9.54 26.79 -15.54
CA ILE A 195 -10.11 26.98 -16.87
C ILE A 195 -11.12 28.14 -16.85
N GLN A 196 -12.08 28.10 -15.92
CA GLN A 196 -13.11 29.13 -15.81
C GLN A 196 -12.50 30.52 -15.55
N PHE A 197 -11.56 30.63 -14.60
CA PHE A 197 -10.88 31.89 -14.31
C PHE A 197 -9.98 32.35 -15.45
N GLY A 198 -9.31 31.43 -16.14
CA GLY A 198 -8.46 31.73 -17.29
C GLY A 198 -9.23 32.32 -18.47
N ASP A 199 -10.44 31.82 -18.73
CA ASP A 199 -11.30 32.33 -19.81
C ASP A 199 -11.87 33.72 -19.48
N ILE A 200 -12.19 33.99 -18.21
CA ILE A 200 -12.65 35.32 -17.75
C ILE A 200 -11.58 36.39 -17.95
N GLN A 201 -10.29 36.03 -17.81
CA GLN A 201 -9.16 36.93 -18.02
C GLN A 201 -8.86 37.23 -19.51
N LYS A 202 -9.67 36.69 -20.43
CA LYS A 202 -9.60 36.97 -21.87
C LYS A 202 -10.69 37.98 -22.31
N PRO A 203 -10.83 39.19 -21.73
CA PRO A 203 -11.77 40.17 -22.25
C PRO A 203 -11.16 40.82 -23.49
N ASP A 204 -11.76 40.61 -24.66
CA ASP A 204 -11.87 41.56 -25.78
C ASP A 204 -10.65 42.44 -26.13
N ALA A 205 -9.41 41.99 -25.93
CA ALA A 205 -8.21 42.71 -26.34
C ALA A 205 -8.06 42.80 -27.87
N ILE A 206 -9.00 42.23 -28.64
CA ILE A 206 -9.00 42.23 -30.11
C ILE A 206 -10.04 43.20 -30.68
N LEU A 207 -11.02 43.71 -29.92
CA LEU A 207 -12.04 44.61 -30.48
C LEU A 207 -11.64 46.10 -30.51
N ASN A 208 -10.73 46.54 -29.63
CA ASN A 208 -10.36 47.97 -29.53
C ASN A 208 -9.25 48.41 -30.50
N SER A 209 -8.57 47.47 -31.16
CA SER A 209 -7.47 47.78 -32.08
C SER A 209 -7.92 48.06 -33.52
N THR A 210 -9.16 47.73 -33.88
CA THR A 210 -9.71 47.95 -35.24
C THR A 210 -10.46 49.28 -35.37
N MET A 211 -10.84 49.91 -34.26
CA MET A 211 -11.57 51.19 -34.29
C MET A 211 -10.65 52.43 -34.35
N PHE A 212 -9.35 52.30 -34.09
CA PHE A 212 -8.41 53.43 -34.11
C PHE A 212 -7.68 53.65 -35.44
N THR A 213 -7.68 52.70 -36.37
CA THR A 213 -6.97 52.83 -37.66
C THR A 213 -7.78 53.52 -38.76
N ASN A 214 -9.09 53.68 -38.60
CA ASN A 214 -9.94 54.34 -39.61
C ASN A 214 -10.13 55.85 -39.41
N TYR A 215 -9.65 56.43 -38.30
CA TYR A 215 -9.80 57.87 -38.02
C TYR A 215 -8.58 58.72 -38.37
N THR A 216 -7.45 58.12 -38.77
CA THR A 216 -6.21 58.86 -39.06
C THR A 216 -5.94 59.11 -40.56
N ASN A 217 -6.76 58.58 -41.47
CA ASN A 217 -6.50 58.68 -42.92
C ASN A 217 -7.42 59.68 -43.68
N THR A 218 -8.13 60.58 -43.00
CA THR A 218 -9.06 61.53 -43.64
C THR A 218 -8.80 63.01 -43.32
N THR A 219 -7.58 63.38 -42.89
CA THR A 219 -7.29 64.80 -42.59
C THR A 219 -5.91 65.31 -43.01
N GLU A 220 -5.32 64.79 -44.07
CA GLU A 220 -4.22 65.48 -44.77
C GLU A 220 -4.38 65.39 -46.29
N MET A 221 -4.74 66.56 -46.87
CA MET A 221 -4.49 67.10 -48.22
C MET A 221 -4.66 66.22 -49.47
#